data_AF-A0AAW2TRA2-F1
#
_entry.id   AF-A0AAW2TRA2-F1
#
_cell.length_a   1.000
_cell.length_b   1.000
_cell.length_c   1.000
_cell.angle_alpha   90.00
_cell.angle_beta   90.00
_cell.angle_gamma   90.00
#
_symmetry.space_group_name_H-M   'P 1'
#
loop_
_entity.id
_entity.type
_entity.pdbx_description
1 polymer ?
#
loop_
_entity_poly.entity_id
_entity_poly.type
_entity_poly.pdbx_seq_one_letter_code
_entity_poly.pdbx_strand_id
1 'polypeptide(L)'
;MAENPQQPQQAAVHSAVQPLSYLLGTWRGQGEGSFPTISPFKYSESFSSLTLPTSGEPMHSESGFWRPKLDGTIEVVIAQSTALVEVQKGTYDAEQSRVELKSAQGETDKSSL
;
A
#
# COMPACT_ATOMS: atom_id res chain seq x y z
N MET A 1 -18.87 -8.47 -40.66
CA MET A 1 -19.12 -8.84 -39.25
C MET A 1 -17.89 -8.40 -38.48
N ALA A 2 -17.95 -7.23 -37.83
CA ALA A 2 -16.83 -6.72 -37.05
C ALA A 2 -17.05 -7.13 -35.58
N GLU A 3 -16.06 -7.78 -34.98
CA GLU A 3 -16.04 -8.05 -33.54
C GLU A 3 -16.15 -6.73 -32.76
N ASN A 4 -17.11 -6.67 -31.85
CA ASN A 4 -17.26 -5.60 -30.90
C ASN A 4 -16.14 -5.76 -29.84
N PRO A 5 -15.19 -4.82 -29.71
CA PRO A 5 -14.17 -4.92 -28.69
C PRO A 5 -14.84 -4.84 -27.32
N GLN A 6 -14.82 -5.94 -26.56
CA GLN A 6 -15.30 -5.94 -25.18
C GLN A 6 -14.51 -4.91 -24.39
N GLN A 7 -15.18 -3.85 -23.92
CA GLN A 7 -14.64 -2.97 -22.89
C GLN A 7 -14.16 -3.83 -21.72
N PRO A 8 -12.99 -3.55 -21.12
CA PRO A 8 -12.48 -4.34 -20.00
C PRO A 8 -13.54 -4.37 -18.91
N GLN A 9 -14.07 -5.57 -18.66
CA GLN A 9 -15.11 -5.77 -17.67
C GLN A 9 -14.51 -5.42 -16.32
N GLN A 10 -14.97 -4.31 -15.74
CA GLN A 10 -14.52 -3.85 -14.44
C GLN A 10 -14.77 -4.96 -13.43
N ALA A 11 -13.71 -5.65 -13.03
CA ALA A 11 -13.81 -6.80 -12.14
C ALA A 11 -14.51 -6.36 -10.84
N ALA A 12 -15.50 -7.13 -10.41
CA ALA A 12 -16.19 -6.86 -9.16
C ALA A 12 -15.17 -6.89 -8.01
N VAL A 13 -15.20 -5.88 -7.14
CA VAL A 13 -14.29 -5.80 -5.99
C VAL A 13 -14.59 -6.96 -5.03
N HIS A 14 -13.55 -7.72 -4.68
CA HIS A 14 -13.66 -8.87 -3.79
C HIS A 14 -14.20 -8.48 -2.41
N SER A 15 -15.06 -9.29 -1.79
CA SER A 15 -15.75 -8.97 -0.52
C SER A 15 -14.80 -8.57 0.62
N ALA A 16 -13.62 -9.20 0.71
CA ALA A 16 -12.62 -8.83 1.72
C ALA A 16 -12.01 -7.43 1.50
N VAL A 17 -12.05 -6.90 0.28
CA VAL A 17 -11.52 -5.58 -0.08
C VAL A 17 -12.61 -4.50 -0.05
N GLN A 18 -13.89 -4.88 -0.16
CA GLN A 18 -15.03 -3.95 -0.13
C GLN A 18 -14.95 -2.92 1.02
N PRO A 19 -14.60 -3.28 2.27
CA PRO A 19 -14.51 -2.29 3.36
C PRO A 19 -13.43 -1.22 3.15
N LEU A 20 -12.44 -1.49 2.30
CA LEU A 20 -11.33 -0.60 1.96
C LEU A 20 -11.45 -0.02 0.54
N SER A 21 -12.61 -0.13 -0.10
CA SER A 21 -12.79 0.31 -1.49
C SER A 21 -12.54 1.81 -1.69
N TYR A 22 -12.64 2.60 -0.62
CA TYR A 22 -12.34 4.03 -0.61
C TYR A 22 -10.86 4.34 -0.89
N LEU A 23 -9.95 3.36 -0.78
CA LEU A 23 -8.53 3.52 -1.13
C LEU A 23 -8.25 3.28 -2.62
N LEU A 24 -9.18 2.65 -3.36
CA LEU A 24 -8.98 2.31 -4.77
C LEU A 24 -8.95 3.57 -5.63
N GLY A 25 -7.91 3.68 -6.46
CA GLY A 25 -7.74 4.82 -7.36
C GLY A 25 -6.28 5.25 -7.48
N THR A 26 -6.10 6.48 -7.93
CA THR A 26 -4.80 7.15 -7.99
C THR A 26 -4.89 8.45 -7.21
N TRP A 27 -3.93 8.63 -6.30
CA TRP A 27 -3.86 9.72 -5.36
C TRP A 27 -2.57 10.49 -5.61
N ARG A 28 -2.60 11.82 -5.46
CA ARG A 28 -1.43 12.68 -5.55
C ARG A 28 -1.46 13.68 -4.41
N GLY A 29 -0.31 13.95 -3.82
CA GLY A 29 -0.18 14.82 -2.66
C GLY A 29 1.21 15.40 -2.51
N GLN A 30 1.40 16.09 -1.39
CA GLN A 30 2.68 16.63 -0.94
C GLN A 30 2.90 16.16 0.50
N GLY A 31 4.15 15.91 0.87
CA GLY A 31 4.54 15.51 2.20
C GLY A 31 5.79 16.23 2.68
N GLU A 32 6.05 16.12 3.99
CA GLU A 32 7.22 16.67 4.65
C GLU A 32 7.92 15.56 5.44
N GLY A 33 9.22 15.38 5.20
CA GLY A 33 10.05 14.37 5.85
C GLY A 33 10.98 15.01 6.86
N SER A 34 11.10 14.42 8.05
CA SER A 34 12.08 14.85 9.06
C SER A 34 12.50 13.67 9.94
N PHE A 35 13.77 13.64 10.33
CA PHE A 35 14.32 12.67 11.28
C PHE A 35 15.52 13.32 11.99
N PRO A 36 15.86 12.98 13.25
CA PRO A 36 16.89 13.70 14.01
C PRO A 36 18.26 13.86 13.33
N THR A 37 18.63 12.96 12.43
CA THR A 37 19.94 12.95 11.74
C THR A 37 19.91 13.55 10.32
N ILE A 38 18.75 13.98 9.83
CA ILE A 38 18.59 14.56 8.48
C ILE A 38 17.88 15.90 8.54
N SER A 39 18.22 16.82 7.64
CA SER A 39 17.48 18.07 7.52
C SER A 39 16.05 17.83 7.02
N PRO A 40 15.05 18.59 7.50
CA PRO A 40 13.69 18.50 6.98
C PRO A 40 13.63 18.77 5.47
N PHE A 41 12.78 18.04 4.76
CA PHE A 41 12.60 18.18 3.31
C PHE A 41 11.13 18.04 2.91
N LYS A 42 10.78 18.54 1.72
CA LYS A 42 9.44 18.41 1.12
C LYS A 42 9.49 17.46 -0.07
N TYR A 43 8.42 16.74 -0.34
CA TYR A 43 8.32 15.83 -1.47
C TYR A 43 6.90 15.82 -2.05
N SER A 44 6.82 15.53 -3.35
CA SER A 44 5.56 15.15 -3.99
C SER A 44 5.38 13.65 -3.93
N GLU A 45 4.16 13.19 -3.68
CA GLU A 45 3.86 11.76 -3.62
C GLU A 45 2.72 11.41 -4.58
N SER A 46 2.80 10.22 -5.16
CA SER A 46 1.73 9.61 -5.94
C SER A 46 1.56 8.17 -5.48
N PHE A 47 0.32 7.78 -5.20
CA PHE A 47 -0.06 6.42 -4.82
C PHE A 47 -1.10 5.91 -5.82
N SER A 48 -1.05 4.62 -6.15
CA SER A 48 -2.05 3.99 -6.99
C SER A 48 -2.25 2.54 -6.59
N SER A 49 -3.51 2.10 -6.58
CA SER A 49 -3.86 0.73 -6.21
C SER A 49 -3.57 -0.30 -7.30
N LEU A 50 -3.28 0.12 -8.54
CA LEU A 50 -3.18 -0.78 -9.70
C LEU A 50 -1.96 -0.57 -10.59
N THR A 51 -1.41 0.65 -10.65
CA THR A 51 -0.36 1.00 -11.62
C THR A 51 0.78 1.71 -10.92
N LEU A 52 2.02 1.47 -11.35
CA LEU A 52 3.14 2.28 -10.88
C LEU A 52 3.01 3.71 -11.45
N PRO A 53 3.00 4.76 -10.60
CA PRO A 53 3.00 6.14 -11.07
C PRO A 53 4.36 6.48 -11.72
N THR A 54 4.35 7.31 -12.77
CA THR A 54 5.54 7.57 -13.62
C THR A 54 5.93 9.06 -13.72
N SER A 55 5.38 9.94 -12.88
CA SER A 55 5.58 11.39 -13.01
C SER A 55 6.64 11.95 -12.06
N GLY A 56 7.46 12.89 -12.55
CA GLY A 56 8.43 13.65 -11.75
C GLY A 56 9.85 13.07 -11.78
N GLU A 57 10.77 13.74 -11.09
CA GLU A 57 12.09 13.19 -10.82
C GLU A 57 11.97 12.13 -9.71
N PRO A 58 12.34 10.86 -9.96
CA PRO A 58 12.18 9.80 -8.97
C PRO A 58 13.07 10.03 -7.74
N MET A 59 12.48 9.97 -6.53
CA MET A 59 13.22 9.94 -5.26
C MET A 59 13.14 8.55 -4.62
N HIS A 60 12.12 8.31 -3.79
CA HIS A 60 11.79 7.03 -3.18
C HIS A 60 10.60 6.41 -3.90
N SER A 61 10.51 5.09 -3.94
CA SER A 61 9.33 4.38 -4.42
C SER A 61 9.13 3.10 -3.65
N GLU A 62 7.88 2.75 -3.41
CA GLU A 62 7.49 1.49 -2.79
C GLU A 62 6.31 0.86 -3.53
N SER A 63 6.22 -0.46 -3.46
CA SER A 63 5.10 -1.22 -4.02
C SER A 63 4.85 -2.47 -3.19
N GLY A 64 3.61 -2.93 -3.19
CA GLY A 64 3.20 -3.94 -2.22
C GLY A 64 1.77 -4.43 -2.39
N PHE A 65 1.34 -5.26 -1.45
CA PHE A 65 -0.01 -5.82 -1.43
C PHE A 65 -0.66 -5.62 -0.06
N TRP A 66 -1.88 -5.12 -0.08
CA TRP A 66 -2.76 -5.03 1.07
C TRP A 66 -3.67 -6.26 1.10
N ARG A 67 -3.68 -6.99 2.21
CA ARG A 67 -4.36 -8.29 2.35
C ARG A 67 -5.37 -8.26 3.53
N PRO A 68 -6.49 -7.53 3.39
CA PRO A 68 -7.52 -7.50 4.42
C PRO A 68 -8.26 -8.84 4.53
N LYS A 69 -8.74 -9.15 5.74
CA LYS A 69 -9.63 -10.26 6.04
C LYS A 69 -10.94 -9.73 6.59
N LEU A 70 -12.01 -10.51 6.44
CA LEU A 70 -13.36 -10.13 6.89
C LEU A 70 -13.50 -10.02 8.41
N ASP A 71 -12.53 -10.51 9.18
CA ASP A 71 -12.48 -10.39 10.64
C ASP A 71 -11.91 -9.04 11.13
N GLY A 72 -11.63 -8.10 10.21
CA GLY A 72 -11.07 -6.79 10.51
C GLY A 72 -9.54 -6.75 10.59
N THR A 73 -8.86 -7.89 10.43
CA THR A 73 -7.39 -7.94 10.38
C THR A 73 -6.85 -7.65 8.97
N ILE A 74 -5.64 -7.13 8.92
CA ILE A 74 -4.94 -6.85 7.66
C ILE A 74 -3.43 -7.11 7.78
N GLU A 75 -2.86 -7.63 6.70
CA GLU A 75 -1.42 -7.68 6.48
C GLU A 75 -1.07 -6.84 5.25
N VAL A 76 0.01 -6.08 5.30
CA VAL A 76 0.53 -5.31 4.18
C VAL A 76 1.99 -5.68 3.98
N VAL A 77 2.34 -6.09 2.76
CA VAL A 77 3.73 -6.40 2.38
C VAL A 77 4.23 -5.33 1.44
N ILE A 78 5.38 -4.73 1.74
CA ILE A 78 5.93 -3.59 0.99
C ILE A 78 7.39 -3.86 0.65
N ALA A 79 7.77 -3.58 -0.59
CA ALA A 79 9.16 -3.53 -1.04
C ALA A 79 9.49 -2.10 -1.48
N GLN A 80 10.63 -1.59 -1.00
CA GLN A 80 11.12 -0.23 -1.23
C GLN A 80 12.31 -0.23 -2.20
N SER A 81 12.47 0.85 -2.99
CA SER A 81 13.61 1.03 -3.91
C SER A 81 14.97 1.10 -3.22
N THR A 82 14.98 1.31 -1.90
CA THR A 82 16.15 1.30 -1.01
C THR A 82 16.56 -0.09 -0.56
N ALA A 83 16.02 -1.14 -1.17
CA ALA A 83 16.28 -2.55 -0.86
C ALA A 83 15.84 -2.99 0.56
N LEU A 84 14.77 -2.38 1.09
CA LEU A 84 14.09 -2.83 2.29
C LEU A 84 12.78 -3.53 1.93
N VAL A 85 12.42 -4.54 2.73
CA VAL A 85 11.12 -5.19 2.70
C VAL A 85 10.50 -5.18 4.09
N GLU A 86 9.20 -4.94 4.14
CA GLU A 86 8.45 -4.88 5.38
C GLU A 86 7.20 -5.74 5.29
N VAL A 87 6.91 -6.45 6.38
CA VAL A 87 5.60 -7.05 6.64
C VAL A 87 4.97 -6.27 7.77
N GLN A 88 3.82 -5.68 7.50
CA GLN A 88 3.06 -4.87 8.44
C GLN A 88 1.77 -5.62 8.79
N LYS A 89 1.41 -5.71 10.07
CA LYS A 89 0.18 -6.37 10.52
C LYS A 89 -0.63 -5.43 11.39
N GLY A 90 -1.95 -5.55 11.33
CA GLY A 90 -2.85 -4.81 12.22
C GLY A 90 -4.32 -4.96 11.86
N THR A 91 -5.08 -3.88 11.99
CA THR A 91 -6.54 -3.87 11.85
C THR A 91 -7.04 -2.68 11.05
N TYR A 92 -8.25 -2.79 10.50
CA TYR A 92 -8.93 -1.68 9.84
C TYR A 92 -10.32 -1.43 10.43
N ASP A 93 -10.74 -0.17 10.38
CA ASP A 93 -12.10 0.30 10.68
C ASP A 93 -12.61 1.06 9.45
N ALA A 94 -13.57 0.46 8.74
CA ALA A 94 -14.13 1.02 7.52
C ALA A 94 -15.06 2.22 7.78
N GLU A 95 -15.73 2.26 8.93
CA GLU A 95 -16.62 3.38 9.28
C GLU A 95 -15.79 4.65 9.54
N GLN A 96 -14.62 4.48 10.15
CA GLN A 96 -13.68 5.57 10.43
C GLN A 96 -12.65 5.79 9.32
N SER A 97 -12.66 4.98 8.26
CA SER A 97 -11.65 4.98 7.19
C SER A 97 -10.21 4.90 7.73
N ARG A 98 -10.00 4.11 8.80
CA ARG A 98 -8.74 4.02 9.55
C ARG A 98 -8.11 2.65 9.37
N VAL A 99 -6.79 2.63 9.14
CA VAL A 99 -5.97 1.42 9.14
C VAL A 99 -4.80 1.63 10.08
N GLU A 100 -4.59 0.69 11.00
CA GLU A 100 -3.49 0.73 11.96
C GLU A 100 -2.59 -0.47 11.74
N LEU A 101 -1.29 -0.20 11.59
CA LEU A 101 -0.29 -1.18 11.23
C LEU A 101 0.92 -1.09 12.15
N LYS A 102 1.53 -2.25 12.42
CA LYS A 102 2.82 -2.36 13.09
C LYS A 102 3.71 -3.32 12.32
N SER A 103 4.99 -2.96 12.24
CA SER A 103 5.99 -3.81 11.58
C SER A 103 6.10 -5.12 12.35
N ALA A 104 5.94 -6.23 11.65
CA ALA A 104 6.27 -7.53 12.17
C ALA A 104 7.80 -7.62 12.24
N GLN A 105 8.37 -7.51 13.44
CA GLN A 105 9.77 -7.85 13.64
C GLN A 105 9.96 -9.33 13.31
N GLY A 106 11.01 -9.65 12.55
CA GLY A 106 11.36 -11.03 12.25
C GLY A 106 11.47 -11.82 13.55
N GLU A 107 10.58 -12.79 13.72
CA GLU A 107 10.62 -13.74 14.82
C GLU A 107 11.86 -14.60 14.59
N THR A 108 12.98 -14.15 15.15
CA THR A 108 14.22 -14.93 15.11
C THR A 108 14.04 -15.99 16.18
N ASP A 109 13.53 -17.15 15.78
CA ASP A 109 13.50 -18.32 16.64
C ASP A 109 14.95 -18.63 17.06
N LYS A 110 15.32 -18.23 18.27
CA LYS A 110 16.64 -18.50 18.86
C LYS A 110 16.81 -19.95 19.30
N SER A 111 15.85 -20.85 19.04
CA SER A 111 15.92 -22.26 19.45
C SER A 111 16.57 -23.19 18.42
N SER A 112 17.04 -22.68 17.28
CA SER A 112 17.70 -23.49 16.23
C SER A 112 19.19 -23.20 16.04
N LEU A 113 19.95 -23.05 17.15
CA LEU A 113 21.41 -23.23 17.18
C LEU A 113 21.85 -23.94 18.46
#